data_AF-A0A8S0VE59-F1
#
_entry.id   AF-A0A8S0VE59-F1
#
_cell.length_a   1.000
_cell.length_b   1.000
_cell.length_c   1.000
_cell.angle_alpha   90.00
_cell.angle_beta   90.00
_cell.angle_gamma   90.00
#
_symmetry.space_group_name_H-M   'P 1'
#
loop_
_entity.id
_entity.type
_entity.pdbx_description
1 polymer ?
#
loop_
_entity_poly.entity_id
_entity_poly.type
_entity_poly.pdbx_seq_one_letter_code
_entity_poly.pdbx_strand_id
1 'polypeptide(L)'
;MCDSADDFSFSGLHLPGNTSNPVGSRVTPVTVVQLLALNSQNPGMITIANAVFGSKPNIASDILVKAFEVDKNIVDPLQAKF
;
A
#
# COMPACT_ATOMS: atom_id res chain seq x y z
N MET A 1 14.12 -3.70 -14.11
CA MET A 1 12.89 -4.14 -13.41
C MET A 1 11.75 -3.51 -14.16
N CYS A 2 11.04 -4.31 -14.96
CA CYS A 2 9.87 -3.88 -15.69
C CYS A 2 8.70 -4.59 -15.03
N ASP A 3 7.83 -3.86 -14.35
CA ASP A 3 6.54 -4.41 -13.92
C ASP A 3 5.73 -4.66 -15.19
N SER A 4 5.55 -5.93 -15.53
CA SER A 4 4.72 -6.34 -16.65
C SER A 4 3.25 -6.29 -16.23
N ALA A 5 2.37 -5.84 -17.14
CA ALA A 5 0.96 -5.55 -16.83
C ALA A 5 0.17 -6.77 -16.33
N ASP A 6 0.72 -7.99 -16.49
CA ASP A 6 0.18 -9.23 -15.94
C ASP A 6 0.23 -9.33 -14.40
N ASP A 7 1.07 -8.55 -13.70
CA ASP A 7 1.15 -8.57 -12.23
C ASP A 7 -0.07 -7.90 -11.55
N PHE A 8 -0.89 -7.17 -12.30
CA PHE A 8 -2.15 -6.55 -11.82
C PHE A 8 -3.38 -7.46 -12.00
N SER A 9 -3.21 -8.71 -12.41
CA SER A 9 -4.33 -9.59 -12.77
C SER A 9 -4.95 -10.31 -11.57
N PHE A 10 -6.17 -9.89 -11.22
CA PHE A 10 -7.04 -10.58 -10.27
C PHE A 10 -7.63 -11.84 -10.87
N SER A 11 -7.05 -12.99 -10.54
CA SER A 11 -7.64 -14.29 -10.88
C SER A 11 -8.89 -14.54 -10.02
N GLY A 12 -10.01 -14.90 -10.66
CA GLY A 12 -11.29 -15.17 -9.98
C GLY A 12 -12.39 -14.13 -10.23
N LEU A 13 -12.09 -12.96 -10.81
CA LEU A 13 -13.11 -12.05 -11.35
C LEU A 13 -13.81 -12.65 -12.59
N HIS A 14 -13.10 -13.50 -13.32
CA HIS A 14 -13.62 -14.20 -14.49
C HIS A 14 -14.62 -15.33 -14.13
N LEU A 15 -14.59 -15.81 -12.88
CA LEU A 15 -15.53 -16.84 -12.44
C LEU A 15 -16.87 -16.19 -12.07
N PRO A 16 -17.98 -16.57 -12.74
CA PRO A 16 -19.28 -16.01 -12.42
C PRO A 16 -19.65 -16.33 -10.96
N GLY A 17 -19.82 -15.29 -10.16
CA GLY A 17 -20.32 -15.43 -8.79
C GLY A 17 -21.80 -15.80 -8.78
N ASN A 18 -22.29 -16.32 -7.65
CA ASN A 18 -23.71 -16.60 -7.49
C ASN A 18 -24.52 -15.28 -7.57
N THR A 19 -25.32 -15.14 -8.63
CA THR A 19 -26.18 -13.99 -8.92
C THR A 19 -27.64 -14.23 -8.55
N SER A 20 -27.93 -15.21 -7.68
CA SER A 20 -29.27 -15.52 -7.19
C SER A 20 -29.75 -14.44 -6.21
N ASN A 21 -29.98 -13.26 -6.76
CA ASN A 21 -30.58 -12.11 -6.13
C ASN A 21 -31.34 -11.31 -7.21
N PRO A 22 -32.36 -10.50 -6.86
CA PRO A 22 -33.21 -9.80 -7.83
C PRO A 22 -32.48 -8.86 -8.79
N VAL A 23 -31.25 -8.44 -8.47
CA VAL A 23 -30.42 -7.52 -9.26
C VAL A 23 -29.54 -8.28 -10.26
N GLY A 24 -29.42 -9.61 -10.14
CA GLY A 24 -28.67 -10.47 -11.07
C GLY A 24 -27.16 -10.19 -11.10
N SER A 25 -26.65 -9.43 -10.12
CA SER A 25 -25.25 -8.98 -10.06
C SER A 25 -24.65 -9.29 -8.69
N ARG A 26 -23.37 -9.64 -8.65
CA ARG A 26 -22.59 -9.79 -7.42
C ARG A 26 -21.45 -8.79 -7.45
N VAL A 27 -21.52 -7.76 -6.61
CA VAL A 27 -20.42 -6.81 -6.44
C VAL A 27 -19.38 -7.46 -5.53
N THR A 28 -18.18 -7.69 -6.05
CA THR A 28 -17.02 -8.06 -5.24
C THR A 28 -16.30 -6.76 -4.87
N PRO A 29 -16.47 -6.21 -3.65
CA PRO A 29 -15.77 -5.01 -3.25
C PRO A 29 -14.27 -5.34 -3.12
N VAL A 30 -13.45 -4.68 -3.93
CA VAL A 30 -11.99 -4.70 -3.79
C VAL A 30 -11.58 -3.37 -3.17
N THR A 31 -10.88 -3.43 -2.04
CA THR A 31 -10.36 -2.21 -1.38
C THR A 31 -9.01 -1.81 -2.00
N VAL A 32 -8.69 -0.51 -1.95
CA VAL A 32 -7.42 0.03 -2.50
C VAL A 32 -6.19 -0.63 -1.87
N VAL A 33 -6.27 -0.99 -0.58
CA VAL A 33 -5.19 -1.69 0.14
C VAL A 33 -5.00 -3.11 -0.39
N GLN A 34 -6.09 -3.84 -0.65
CA GLN A 34 -6.03 -5.17 -1.27
C GLN A 34 -5.49 -5.07 -2.70
N LEU A 35 -5.89 -4.04 -3.44
CA LEU A 35 -5.38 -3.79 -4.79
C LEU A 35 -3.87 -3.57 -4.82
N LEU A 36 -3.35 -2.75 -3.92
CA LEU A 36 -1.92 -2.47 -3.81
C LEU A 36 -1.10 -3.65 -3.25
N ALA A 37 -1.66 -4.41 -2.31
CA ALA A 37 -0.98 -5.56 -1.70
C ALA A 37 -0.91 -6.80 -2.60
N LEU A 38 -1.74 -6.88 -3.64
CA LEU A 38 -1.73 -7.95 -4.63
C LEU A 38 -0.78 -7.68 -5.82
N ASN A 39 -0.27 -6.44 -5.96
CA ASN A 39 0.70 -6.02 -7.00
C ASN A 39 2.16 -6.36 -6.69
N SER A 40 2.41 -7.34 -5.84
CA SER A 40 3.76 -7.81 -5.63
C SER A 40 3.70 -9.17 -4.97
N GLN A 41 4.02 -10.21 -5.72
CA GLN A 41 4.25 -11.58 -5.20
C GLN A 41 5.47 -11.65 -4.23
N ASN A 42 5.78 -10.56 -3.53
CA ASN A 42 6.67 -10.49 -2.39
C ASN A 42 6.01 -9.63 -1.29
N PRO A 43 5.35 -10.25 -0.29
CA PRO A 43 4.53 -9.58 0.70
C PRO A 43 5.41 -8.92 1.77
N GLY A 44 6.12 -7.87 1.39
CA GLY A 44 6.58 -6.86 2.33
C GLY A 44 5.54 -5.75 2.32
N MET A 45 4.58 -5.76 3.24
CA MET A 45 3.76 -4.57 3.49
C MET A 45 4.66 -3.49 4.10
N ILE A 46 5.39 -2.77 3.25
CA ILE A 46 6.16 -1.61 3.69
C ILE A 46 5.21 -0.43 3.59
N THR A 47 4.48 -0.16 4.67
CA THR A 47 3.70 1.07 4.77
C THR A 47 4.63 2.26 4.55
N ILE A 48 4.22 3.25 3.74
CA ILE A 48 5.05 4.42 3.40
C ILE A 48 5.60 5.09 4.67
N ALA A 49 4.81 5.15 5.74
CA ALA A 49 5.26 5.65 7.04
C ALA A 49 6.43 4.84 7.64
N ASN A 50 6.41 3.51 7.54
CA ASN A 50 7.52 2.66 7.99
C ASN A 50 8.75 2.81 7.09
N ALA A 51 8.57 2.97 5.78
CA ALA A 51 9.67 3.21 4.85
C ALA A 51 10.39 4.55 5.12
N VAL A 52 9.62 5.58 5.48
CA VAL A 52 10.13 6.95 5.66
C VAL A 52 10.61 7.21 7.08
N PHE A 53 9.88 6.73 8.09
CA PHE A 53 10.16 7.04 9.50
C PHE A 53 10.79 5.86 10.27
N GLY A 54 10.55 4.61 9.87
CA GLY A 54 11.06 3.39 10.54
C GLY A 54 12.22 2.69 9.81
N SER A 55 12.86 3.36 8.86
CA SER A 55 13.96 2.78 8.06
C SER A 55 15.19 2.47 8.93
N LYS A 56 15.96 1.44 8.58
CA LYS A 56 17.23 1.11 9.25
C LYS A 56 18.37 1.02 8.23
N PRO A 57 19.37 1.92 8.27
CA PRO A 57 19.53 3.05 9.20
C PRO A 57 18.48 4.15 8.99
N ASN A 58 18.27 4.97 10.03
CA ASN A 58 17.27 6.04 10.00
C ASN A 58 17.64 7.10 8.95
N ILE A 59 16.66 7.58 8.20
CA ILE A 59 16.83 8.76 7.33
C ILE A 59 17.04 9.99 8.22
N ALA A 60 17.99 10.85 7.86
CA ALA A 60 18.31 12.03 8.65
C ALA A 60 17.11 13.00 8.73
N SER A 61 16.79 13.47 9.92
CA SER A 61 15.58 14.27 10.18
C SER A 61 15.60 15.60 9.42
N ASP A 62 16.77 16.17 9.10
CA ASP A 62 16.88 17.40 8.31
C ASP A 62 16.44 17.22 6.85
N ILE A 63 16.62 16.02 6.29
CA ILE A 63 16.12 15.67 4.95
C ILE A 63 14.61 15.52 4.99
N LEU A 64 14.05 14.87 6.01
CA LEU A 64 12.61 14.68 6.18
C LEU A 64 11.89 16.01 6.41
N VAL A 65 12.45 16.89 7.26
CA VAL A 65 11.95 18.25 7.50
C VAL A 65 11.86 19.04 6.19
N LYS A 66 12.87 18.94 5.32
CA LYS A 66 12.87 19.63 4.02
C LYS A 66 11.93 18.99 3.00
N ALA A 67 11.87 17.66 2.97
CA ALA A 67 11.06 16.93 1.98
C ALA A 67 9.55 17.09 2.22
N PHE A 68 9.15 17.17 3.49
CA PHE A 68 7.75 17.29 3.88
C PHE A 68 7.36 18.70 4.34
N GLU A 69 8.33 19.63 4.39
CA GLU A 69 8.13 21.00 4.87
C GLU A 69 7.49 21.05 6.28
N VAL A 70 7.99 20.21 7.18
CA VAL A 70 7.49 20.04 8.55
C VAL A 70 8.57 20.30 9.58
N ASP A 71 8.18 20.69 10.80
CA ASP A 71 9.12 20.87 11.91
C ASP A 71 9.74 19.56 12.40
N LYS A 72 10.97 19.66 12.89
CA LYS A 72 11.69 18.53 13.51
C LYS A 72 10.95 17.94 14.71
N ASN A 73 10.21 18.78 15.43
CA ASN A 73 9.37 18.38 16.57
C ASN A 73 8.25 17.39 16.18
N ILE A 74 7.93 17.28 14.88
CA ILE A 74 6.99 16.31 14.33
C ILE A 74 7.72 15.07 13.80
N VAL A 75 8.89 15.25 13.19
CA VAL A 75 9.67 14.15 12.60
C VAL A 75 10.24 13.20 13.66
N ASP A 76 10.84 13.74 14.73
CA ASP A 76 11.47 12.93 15.78
C ASP A 76 10.49 11.93 16.45
N PRO A 77 9.27 12.33 16.88
CA PRO A 77 8.31 11.39 17.44
C PRO A 77 7.73 10.43 16.39
N LEU A 78 7.71 10.78 15.11
CA LEU A 78 7.31 9.85 14.04
C LEU A 78 8.36 8.76 13.86
N GLN A 79 9.65 9.12 13.83
CA GLN A 79 10.75 8.14 13.77
C GLN A 79 10.87 7.26 15.00
N ALA A 80 10.34 7.69 16.15
CA ALA A 80 10.28 6.86 17.36
C ALA A 80 9.09 5.89 17.37
N LYS A 81 8.05 6.16 16.58
CA LYS A 81 6.81 5.36 16.56
C LYS A 81 6.79 4.26 15.51
N PHE A 82 7.64 4.37 14.49
CA PHE A 82 7.83 3.39 13.42
C PHE A 82 9.20 2.75 13.55
#